data_AF-A0A0F8XFY9-F1
#
_entry.id   AF-A0A0F8XFY9-F1
#
_cell.length_a   1.000
_cell.length_b   1.000
_cell.length_c   1.000
_cell.angle_alpha   90.00
_cell.angle_beta   90.00
_cell.angle_gamma   90.00
#
_symmetry.space_group_name_H-M   'P 1'
#
loop_
_entity.id
_entity.type
_entity.pdbx_description
1 polymer ?
#
loop_
_entity_poly.entity_id
_entity_poly.type
_entity_poly.pdbx_seq_one_letter_code
_entity_poly.pdbx_strand_id
1 'polypeptide(L)'
;MITRQQRFIEYLIWEFDLNECEAGDLGAFLEVLSSEPPPEDDLRMQLGLRAEVLSLVGSEMQGMYDVLEQEGQERRAEGGTALAG
;
A
#
# COMPACT_ATOMS: atom_id res chain seq x y z
N MET A 1 -5.28 21.79 1.71
CA MET A 1 -4.88 21.57 3.12
C MET A 1 -4.62 20.09 3.26
N ILE A 2 -3.42 19.68 3.70
CA ILE A 2 -3.11 18.27 3.95
C ILE A 2 -3.65 17.92 5.35
N THR A 3 -4.42 16.83 5.46
CA THR A 3 -5.00 16.36 6.72
C THR A 3 -3.91 15.75 7.61
N ARG A 4 -4.17 15.66 8.93
CA ARG A 4 -3.25 15.00 9.88
C ARG A 4 -2.99 13.54 9.50
N GLN A 5 -4.02 12.86 9.01
CA GLN A 5 -3.92 11.48 8.54
C GLN A 5 -3.01 11.38 7.32
N GLN A 6 -3.12 12.30 6.36
CA GLN A 6 -2.30 12.24 5.15
C GLN A 6 -0.81 12.51 5.41
N ARG A 7 -0.48 13.44 6.31
CA ARG A 7 0.92 13.61 6.78
C ARG A 7 1.47 12.37 7.47
N PHE A 8 0.60 11.60 8.12
CA PHE A 8 0.98 10.41 8.83
C PHE A 8 1.25 9.24 7.86
N ILE A 9 0.40 9.09 6.84
CA ILE A 9 0.65 8.16 5.74
C ILE A 9 1.97 8.48 5.03
N GLU A 10 2.23 9.76 4.72
CA GLU A 10 3.50 10.21 4.13
C GLU A 10 4.72 9.84 5.00
N TYR A 11 4.60 9.97 6.32
CA TYR A 11 5.64 9.54 7.26
C TYR A 11 5.87 8.02 7.20
N LEU A 12 4.81 7.21 7.17
CA LEU A 12 4.93 5.75 7.10
C LEU A 12 5.58 5.29 5.80
N ILE A 13 5.22 5.92 4.67
CA ILE A 13 5.84 5.71 3.36
C ILE A 13 7.35 5.99 3.45
N TRP A 14 7.72 7.16 3.99
CA TRP A 14 9.12 7.57 4.05
C TRP A 14 9.96 6.73 5.04
N GLU A 15 9.44 6.45 6.22
CA GLU A 15 10.17 5.74 7.28
C GLU A 15 10.34 4.25 6.96
N PHE A 16 9.33 3.63 6.34
CA PHE A 16 9.30 2.18 6.13
C PHE A 16 9.33 1.75 4.65
N ASP A 17 9.54 2.68 3.72
CA ASP A 17 9.60 2.45 2.28
C ASP A 17 8.36 1.72 1.73
N LEU A 18 7.18 2.13 2.22
CA LEU A 18 5.89 1.54 1.86
C LEU A 18 5.25 2.28 0.67
N ASN A 19 4.41 1.60 -0.10
CA ASN A 19 3.50 2.28 -1.03
C ASN A 19 2.28 2.87 -0.29
N GLU A 20 1.47 3.65 -1.01
CA GLU A 20 0.29 4.34 -0.43
C GLU A 20 -0.74 3.35 0.16
N CYS A 21 -0.91 2.17 -0.44
CA CYS A 21 -1.86 1.17 0.04
C CYS A 21 -1.35 0.50 1.33
N GLU A 22 -0.09 0.09 1.34
CA GLU A 22 0.56 -0.53 2.51
C GLU A 22 0.61 0.44 3.69
N ALA A 23 0.96 1.71 3.44
CA ALA A 23 0.96 2.75 4.46
C ALA A 23 -0.45 3.04 4.98
N GLY A 24 -1.47 2.97 4.11
CA GLY A 24 -2.88 3.06 4.48
C GLY A 24 -3.30 1.97 5.46
N ASP A 25 -2.97 0.71 5.16
CA ASP A 25 -3.26 -0.44 6.03
C ASP A 25 -2.56 -0.33 7.39
N LEU A 26 -1.30 0.11 7.39
CA LEU A 26 -0.54 0.32 8.63
C LEU A 26 -1.09 1.49 9.45
N GLY A 27 -1.58 2.54 8.79
CA GLY A 27 -2.28 3.67 9.41
C GLY A 27 -3.56 3.23 10.12
N ALA A 28 -4.37 2.37 9.50
CA ALA A 28 -5.58 1.83 10.11
C ALA A 28 -5.29 0.94 11.33
N PHE A 29 -4.19 0.17 11.29
CA PHE A 29 -3.75 -0.61 12.45
C PHE A 29 -3.44 0.27 13.68
N LEU A 30 -2.85 1.44 13.47
CA LEU A 30 -2.55 2.37 14.55
C LEU A 30 -3.78 3.02 15.17
N GLU A 31 -4.84 3.23 14.39
CA GLU A 31 -6.12 3.69 14.93
C GLU A 31 -6.67 2.66 15.94
N VAL A 32 -6.47 1.37 15.70
CA VAL A 32 -6.85 0.29 16.62
C VAL A 32 -5.97 0.29 17.88
N LEU A 33 -4.65 0.53 17.76
CA LEU A 33 -3.74 0.61 18.91
C LEU A 33 -3.97 1.85 19.79
N SER A 34 -4.61 2.90 19.25
CA SER A 34 -4.82 4.15 19.97
C SER A 34 -5.72 4.04 21.22
N SER A 35 -6.45 2.93 21.40
CA SER A 35 -7.22 2.66 22.61
C SER A 35 -6.37 2.25 23.81
N GLU A 36 -5.24 1.58 23.58
CA GLU A 36 -4.24 1.19 24.59
C GLU A 36 -2.84 1.27 23.96
N PRO A 37 -2.23 2.47 23.91
CA PRO A 37 -0.96 2.64 23.21
C PRO A 37 0.15 1.88 23.95
N PRO A 38 0.89 0.99 23.28
CA PRO A 38 2.07 0.37 23.86
C PRO A 38 3.17 1.43 24.08
N PRO A 39 4.21 1.11 24.88
CA PRO A 39 5.41 1.93 24.97
C PRO A 39 5.95 2.30 23.59
N GLU A 40 6.54 3.50 23.45
CA GLU A 40 6.98 4.04 22.14
C GLU A 40 7.96 3.10 21.40
N ASP A 41 8.88 2.47 22.14
CA ASP A 41 9.83 1.50 21.60
C ASP A 41 9.12 0.23 21.06
N ASP A 42 8.11 -0.25 21.79
CA ASP A 42 7.31 -1.41 21.38
C ASP A 42 6.44 -1.06 20.17
N LEU A 43 5.92 0.16 20.11
CA LEU A 43 5.14 0.66 18.99
C LEU A 43 5.97 0.70 17.71
N ARG A 44 7.17 1.29 17.77
CA ARG A 44 8.05 1.36 16.60
C ARG A 44 8.47 -0.02 16.11
N MET A 45 8.79 -0.93 17.03
CA MET A 45 9.11 -2.32 16.69
C MET A 45 7.93 -3.02 16.00
N GLN A 46 6.72 -2.89 16.54
CA GLN A 46 5.51 -3.49 15.95
C GLN A 46 5.20 -2.91 14.56
N LEU A 47 5.38 -1.60 14.38
CA LEU A 47 5.23 -0.95 13.08
C LEU A 47 6.24 -1.44 12.07
N GLY A 48 7.52 -1.56 12.45
CA GLY A 48 8.58 -2.07 11.58
C GLY A 48 8.31 -3.51 11.12
N LEU A 49 7.99 -4.40 12.05
CA LEU A 49 7.66 -5.80 11.73
C LEU A 49 6.47 -5.90 10.76
N ARG A 50 5.45 -5.08 10.98
CA ARG A 50 4.25 -5.13 10.16
C ARG A 50 4.45 -4.49 8.79
N ALA A 51 5.24 -3.42 8.72
CA ALA A 51 5.68 -2.84 7.46
C ALA A 51 6.48 -3.84 6.62
N GLU A 52 7.38 -4.61 7.24
CA GLU A 52 8.15 -5.64 6.55
C GLU A 52 7.23 -6.73 5.95
N VAL A 53 6.25 -7.20 6.73
CA VAL A 53 5.23 -8.15 6.24
C VAL A 53 4.41 -7.56 5.10
N LEU A 54 3.99 -6.30 5.22
CA LEU A 54 3.23 -5.61 4.17
C LEU A 54 4.04 -5.43 2.90
N SER A 55 5.32 -5.08 2.99
CA SER A 55 6.21 -4.97 1.83
C SER A 55 6.41 -6.33 1.14
N LEU A 56 6.58 -7.41 1.92
CA LEU A 56 6.74 -8.77 1.39
C LEU A 56 5.47 -9.28 0.67
N VAL A 57 4.29 -9.07 1.24
CA VAL A 57 3.03 -9.60 0.69
C VAL A 57 2.40 -8.64 -0.32
N GLY A 58 2.52 -7.34 -0.08
CA GLY A 58 2.00 -6.27 -0.92
C GLY A 58 2.68 -6.23 -2.29
N SER A 59 3.99 -6.49 -2.35
CA SER A 59 4.72 -6.58 -3.61
C SER A 59 4.28 -7.75 -4.49
N GLU A 60 3.97 -8.92 -3.93
CA GLU A 60 3.46 -10.06 -4.70
C GLU A 60 2.05 -9.79 -5.24
N MET A 61 1.17 -9.21 -4.42
CA MET A 61 -0.19 -8.85 -4.83
C MET A 61 -0.20 -7.75 -5.88
N GLN A 62 0.62 -6.70 -5.70
CA GLN A 62 0.78 -5.63 -6.68
C GLN A 62 1.31 -6.18 -8.01
N GLY A 63 2.33 -7.05 -7.98
CA GLY A 63 2.85 -7.69 -9.18
C GLY A 63 1.79 -8.50 -9.94
N MET A 64 0.90 -9.19 -9.23
CA MET A 64 -0.24 -9.88 -9.87
C MET A 64 -1.21 -8.90 -10.54
N TYR A 65 -1.54 -7.77 -9.88
CA TYR A 65 -2.41 -6.74 -10.46
C TYR A 65 -1.78 -6.09 -11.70
N ASP A 66 -0.49 -5.79 -11.66
CA ASP A 66 0.25 -5.21 -12.78
C ASP A 66 0.20 -6.12 -14.01
N VAL A 67 0.37 -7.44 -13.81
CA VAL A 67 0.23 -8.44 -14.89
C VAL A 67 -1.20 -8.46 -15.45
N LEU A 68 -2.23 -8.46 -14.60
CA LEU A 68 -3.61 -8.44 -15.04
C LEU A 68 -3.98 -7.14 -15.78
N GLU A 69 -3.45 -6.00 -15.34
CA GLU A 69 -3.61 -4.73 -16.03
C GLU A 69 -2.95 -4.76 -17.40
N GLN A 70 -1.71 -5.27 -17.49
CA GLN A 70 -0.98 -5.41 -18.74
C GLN A 70 -1.75 -6.31 -19.72
N GLU A 71 -2.18 -7.49 -19.31
CA GLU A 71 -3.00 -8.39 -20.15
C GLU A 71 -4.32 -7.72 -20.59
N GLY A 72 -4.95 -6.97 -19.68
CA GLY A 72 -6.16 -6.21 -19.97
C GLY A 72 -5.94 -5.12 -21.02
N GLN A 73 -4.79 -4.43 -20.98
CA GLN A 73 -4.42 -3.42 -21.98
C GLN A 73 -4.09 -4.05 -23.34
N GLU A 74 -3.36 -5.16 -23.37
CA GLU A 74 -3.03 -5.89 -24.60
C GLU A 74 -4.30 -6.35 -25.32
N ARG A 75 -5.28 -6.94 -24.60
CA ARG A 75 -6.56 -7.35 -25.18
C ARG A 75 -7.41 -6.18 -25.69
N ARG A 76 -7.35 -5.01 -25.04
CA ARG A 76 -8.03 -3.79 -25.53
C ARG A 76 -7.36 -3.24 -26.79
N ALA A 77 -6.03 -3.31 -26.88
CA ALA A 77 -5.30 -2.90 -28.06
C ALA A 77 -5.62 -3.81 -29.27
N GLU A 78 -5.73 -5.12 -29.04
CA GLU A 78 -6.13 -6.08 -30.09
C GLU A 78 -7.61 -5.90 -30.51
N GLY A 79 -8.53 -5.74 -29.57
CA GLY A 79 -9.96 -5.51 -29.88
C GLY A 79 -10.27 -4.16 -30.54
N GLY A 80 -9.42 -3.14 -30.34
CA GLY A 80 -9.57 -1.81 -30.94
C GLY A 80 -9.22 -1.74 -32.43
N THR A 81 -8.54 -2.75 -32.98
CA THR A 81 -8.15 -2.78 -34.40
C THR A 81 -9.19 -3.42 -35.32
N ALA A 82 -10.24 -4.03 -34.78
CA ALA A 82 -11.22 -4.81 -35.56
C ALA A 82 -12.40 -3.99 -36.16
N LEU A 83 -12.52 -2.69 -35.88
CA LEU A 83 -13.69 -1.87 -36.29
C LEU A 83 -13.38 -0.74 -37.28
N ALA A 84 -12.20 -0.73 -37.92
CA ALA A 84 -11.80 0.30 -38.88
C ALA A 84 -11.68 -0.20 -40.34
N GLY A 85 -12.36 -1.30 -40.70
CA GLY A 85 -12.37 -1.88 -42.04
C GLY A 85 -13.74 -1.88 -42.69
#